data_AF-A0A2A5M8N3-F1
#
_entry.id   AF-A0A2A5M8N3-F1
#
_cell.length_a   1.000
_cell.length_b   1.000
_cell.length_c   1.000
_cell.angle_alpha   90.00
_cell.angle_beta   90.00
_cell.angle_gamma   90.00
#
_symmetry.space_group_name_H-M   'P 1'
#
loop_
_entity.id
_entity.type
_entity.pdbx_description
1 polymer ?
#
loop_
_entity_poly.entity_id
_entity_poly.type
_entity_poly.pdbx_seq_one_letter_code
_entity_poly.pdbx_strand_id
1 'polypeptide(L)'
;GVRYALHLMPSGVLHPRCINIIGNGVVVSPEVLIAEMAQFENLKGRLYISDRAHLNLKHHSLIDIAKEKLKGKNAIGTTGKGIGPSYADKINRTGHRVGELLEPQRLCEALMKDFEANKTFFEMLEIEIPSAEELLADLKRFNEILTPYIT
;
A
#
# COMPACT_ATOMS: atom_id res chain seq x y z
N GLY A 1 -12.20 -1.08 29.14
CA GLY A 1 -11.00 -0.72 28.36
C GLY A 1 -11.41 -0.34 26.96
N VAL A 2 -10.58 0.45 26.26
CA VAL A 2 -10.82 0.82 24.85
C VAL A 2 -10.30 -0.30 23.95
N ARG A 3 -11.08 -0.67 22.93
CA ARG A 3 -10.70 -1.71 21.96
C ARG A 3 -10.09 -1.06 20.72
N TYR A 4 -8.87 -1.45 20.36
CA TYR A 4 -8.20 -1.05 19.13
C TYR A 4 -8.07 -2.26 18.19
N ALA A 5 -8.28 -2.05 16.89
CA ALA A 5 -8.03 -3.05 15.85
C ALA A 5 -6.95 -2.51 14.91
N LEU A 6 -5.73 -3.01 15.05
CA LEU A 6 -4.56 -2.59 14.28
C LEU A 6 -4.19 -3.67 13.25
N HIS A 7 -3.80 -3.24 12.06
CA HIS A 7 -3.36 -4.11 10.97
C HIS A 7 -1.92 -3.82 10.55
N LEU A 8 -1.58 -2.56 10.25
CA LEU A 8 -0.24 -2.15 9.81
C LEU A 8 0.53 -1.48 10.94
N MET A 9 -0.16 -0.70 11.78
CA MET A 9 0.45 -0.08 12.95
C MET A 9 0.89 -1.15 13.97
N PRO A 10 2.18 -1.17 14.37
CA PRO A 10 2.63 -2.05 15.44
C PRO A 10 1.89 -1.79 16.75
N SER A 11 1.57 -2.86 17.49
CA SER A 11 0.81 -2.78 18.75
C SER A 11 1.50 -1.95 19.84
N GLY A 12 2.81 -1.74 19.73
CA GLY A 12 3.59 -0.84 20.59
C GLY A 12 3.10 0.61 20.57
N VAL A 13 2.30 1.03 19.58
CA VAL A 13 1.75 2.39 19.48
C VAL A 13 0.94 2.79 20.72
N LEU A 14 0.32 1.81 21.38
CA LEU A 14 -0.44 1.98 22.63
C LEU A 14 0.43 2.36 23.84
N HIS A 15 1.75 2.23 23.72
CA HIS A 15 2.70 2.56 24.78
C HIS A 15 3.50 3.83 24.40
N PRO A 16 3.37 4.94 25.14
CA PRO A 16 3.96 6.24 24.78
C PRO A 16 5.48 6.27 24.57
N ARG A 17 6.22 5.29 25.11
CA ARG A 17 7.69 5.22 25.01
C ARG A 17 8.19 4.21 23.98
N CYS A 18 7.30 3.43 23.38
CA CYS A 18 7.70 2.43 22.40
C CYS A 18 7.96 3.07 21.04
N ILE A 19 9.03 2.60 20.40
CA ILE A 19 9.35 2.85 19.00
C ILE A 19 8.66 1.79 18.15
N ASN A 20 7.99 2.23 17.11
CA ASN A 20 7.20 1.43 16.18
C ASN A 20 7.88 1.46 14.82
N ILE A 21 8.20 0.30 14.29
CA ILE A 21 8.94 0.17 13.04
C ILE A 21 8.13 -0.71 12.09
N ILE A 22 7.82 -0.17 10.91
CA ILE A 22 7.32 -0.93 9.77
C ILE A 22 8.52 -1.27 8.89
N GLY A 23 8.99 -2.52 8.99
CA GLY A 23 10.19 -2.98 8.30
C GLY A 23 10.01 -3.19 6.79
N ASN A 24 11.13 -3.33 6.08
CA ASN A 24 11.19 -3.54 4.62
C ASN A 24 10.53 -4.85 4.14
N GLY A 25 10.23 -5.77 5.06
CA GLY A 25 9.48 -6.99 4.79
C GLY A 25 8.03 -6.74 4.42
N VAL A 26 7.44 -5.65 4.91
CA VAL A 26 6.00 -5.37 4.86
C VAL A 26 5.58 -4.81 3.49
N VAL A 27 4.34 -5.15 3.08
CA VAL A 27 3.61 -4.45 2.01
C VAL A 27 2.68 -3.43 2.66
N VAL A 28 2.96 -2.14 2.44
CA VAL A 28 2.33 -1.03 3.12
C VAL A 28 1.23 -0.47 2.23
N SER A 29 -0.01 -0.56 2.68
CA SER A 29 -1.10 0.20 2.07
C SER A 29 -1.13 1.60 2.69
N PRO A 30 -0.82 2.68 1.92
CA PRO A 30 -0.80 4.03 2.47
C PRO A 30 -2.15 4.43 3.06
N GLU A 31 -3.26 4.10 2.37
CA GLU A 31 -4.62 4.42 2.82
C GLU A 31 -4.91 3.84 4.20
N VAL A 32 -4.66 2.53 4.37
CA VAL A 32 -4.95 1.82 5.62
C VAL A 32 -4.06 2.34 6.73
N LEU A 33 -2.77 2.56 6.45
CA LEU A 33 -1.83 3.05 7.44
C LEU A 33 -2.23 4.46 7.93
N ILE A 34 -2.56 5.38 7.00
CA ILE A 34 -2.99 6.74 7.34
C ILE A 34 -4.27 6.72 8.21
N ALA A 35 -5.24 5.88 7.85
CA ALA A 35 -6.47 5.73 8.63
C ALA A 35 -6.20 5.17 10.04
N GLU A 36 -5.25 4.25 10.19
CA GLU A 36 -4.83 3.76 11.52
C GLU A 36 -4.06 4.80 12.32
N MET A 37 -3.17 5.56 11.67
CA MET A 37 -2.40 6.63 12.29
C MET A 37 -3.29 7.73 12.87
N ALA A 38 -4.42 8.04 12.22
CA ALA A 38 -5.37 9.06 12.69
C ALA A 38 -5.99 8.76 14.08
N GLN A 39 -5.87 7.53 14.58
CA GLN A 39 -6.35 7.13 15.90
C GLN A 39 -5.35 7.47 17.03
N PHE A 40 -4.14 7.93 16.68
CA PHE A 40 -3.05 8.12 17.61
C PHE A 40 -2.39 9.49 17.46
N GLU A 41 -1.98 10.05 18.59
CA GLU A 41 -1.20 11.30 18.63
C GLU A 41 0.29 11.01 18.85
N ASN A 42 1.12 12.02 18.59
CA ASN A 42 2.57 11.99 18.90
C ASN A 42 3.31 10.80 18.27
N LEU A 43 3.03 10.50 17.00
CA LEU A 43 3.71 9.45 16.24
C LEU A 43 5.10 9.88 15.77
N LYS A 44 5.35 11.18 15.58
CA LYS A 44 6.64 11.68 15.09
C LYS A 44 7.76 11.32 16.07
N GLY A 45 8.84 10.73 15.56
CA GLY A 45 9.94 10.21 16.37
C GLY A 45 9.66 8.87 17.07
N ARG A 46 8.45 8.33 16.92
CA ARG A 46 8.01 7.03 17.47
C ARG A 46 7.52 6.04 16.42
N LEU A 47 7.20 6.49 15.22
CA LEU A 47 6.87 5.66 14.06
C LEU A 47 7.92 5.86 12.98
N TYR A 48 8.43 4.75 12.47
CA TYR A 48 9.39 4.69 11.38
C TYR A 48 8.90 3.68 10.35
N ILE A 49 8.91 4.08 9.09
CA ILE A 49 8.49 3.29 7.95
C ILE A 49 9.71 3.13 7.06
N SER A 50 10.11 1.89 6.80
CA SER A 50 11.24 1.65 5.90
C SER A 50 10.91 2.13 4.48
N ASP A 51 11.78 2.96 3.93
CA ASP A 51 11.82 3.35 2.52
C ASP A 51 11.77 2.15 1.54
N ARG A 52 12.29 0.99 1.97
CA ARG A 52 12.35 -0.27 1.20
C ARG A 52 11.12 -1.16 1.32
N ALA A 53 10.16 -0.83 2.17
CA ALA A 53 8.89 -1.53 2.20
C ALA A 53 8.17 -1.34 0.84
N HIS A 54 7.37 -2.31 0.41
CA HIS A 54 6.68 -2.21 -0.88
C HIS A 54 5.31 -1.55 -0.71
N LEU A 55 4.86 -0.80 -1.71
CA LEU A 55 3.54 -0.18 -1.73
C LEU A 55 2.47 -1.20 -2.11
N ASN A 56 1.39 -1.23 -1.33
CA ASN A 56 0.16 -1.94 -1.63
C ASN A 56 -0.92 -0.92 -2.02
N LEU A 57 -0.96 -0.60 -3.32
CA LEU A 57 -1.89 0.34 -3.94
C LEU A 57 -3.21 -0.31 -4.36
N LYS A 58 -4.23 0.52 -4.65
CA LYS A 58 -5.61 0.12 -4.97
C LYS A 58 -5.71 -0.99 -6.01
N HIS A 59 -4.92 -0.92 -7.08
CA HIS A 59 -4.97 -1.92 -8.16
C HIS A 59 -4.59 -3.33 -7.67
N HIS A 60 -3.71 -3.49 -6.67
CA HIS A 60 -3.39 -4.82 -6.13
C HIS A 60 -4.62 -5.47 -5.48
N SER A 61 -5.41 -4.70 -4.73
CA SER A 61 -6.67 -5.20 -4.15
C SER A 61 -7.67 -5.60 -5.22
N LEU A 62 -7.79 -4.81 -6.29
CA LEU A 62 -8.66 -5.13 -7.43
C LEU A 62 -8.21 -6.43 -8.12
N ILE A 63 -6.90 -6.61 -8.33
CA ILE A 63 -6.32 -7.85 -8.90
C ILE A 63 -6.59 -9.05 -7.99
N ASP A 64 -6.45 -8.90 -6.67
CA ASP A 64 -6.68 -9.97 -5.70
C ASP A 64 -8.14 -10.45 -5.75
N ILE A 65 -9.09 -9.50 -5.69
CA ILE A 65 -10.53 -9.78 -5.77
C ILE A 65 -10.89 -10.44 -7.11
N ALA A 66 -10.39 -9.90 -8.23
CA ALA A 66 -10.66 -10.44 -9.56
C ALA A 66 -10.12 -11.88 -9.72
N LYS A 67 -8.90 -12.15 -9.23
CA LYS A 67 -8.30 -13.49 -9.27
C LYS A 67 -9.08 -14.50 -8.42
N GLU A 68 -9.57 -14.10 -7.25
CA GLU A 68 -10.42 -14.97 -6.42
C GLU A 68 -11.76 -15.27 -7.11
N LYS A 69 -12.39 -14.26 -7.72
CA LYS A 69 -13.62 -14.45 -8.51
C LYS A 69 -13.41 -15.45 -9.65
N LEU A 70 -12.31 -15.33 -10.40
CA LEU A 70 -11.97 -16.24 -11.49
C LEU A 70 -11.73 -17.68 -11.05
N LYS A 71 -11.19 -17.89 -9.84
CA LYS A 71 -10.98 -19.23 -9.28
C LYS A 71 -12.28 -19.90 -8.84
N GLY A 72 -13.35 -19.14 -8.59
CA GLY A 72 -14.67 -19.66 -8.24
C GLY A 72 -14.61 -20.65 -7.07
N LYS A 73 -14.96 -21.91 -7.30
CA LYS A 73 -14.95 -22.97 -6.27
C LYS A 73 -13.56 -23.29 -5.71
N ASN A 74 -12.50 -22.92 -6.43
CA ASN A 74 -11.10 -23.12 -6.02
C ASN A 74 -10.48 -21.84 -5.45
N ALA A 75 -11.30 -20.85 -5.09
CA ALA A 75 -10.83 -19.64 -4.40
C ALA A 75 -10.15 -20.00 -3.07
N ILE A 76 -9.15 -19.21 -2.69
CA ILE A 76 -8.38 -19.44 -1.46
C ILE A 76 -9.12 -18.90 -0.24
N GLY A 77 -9.93 -17.85 -0.42
CA GLY A 77 -10.52 -17.06 0.66
C GLY A 77 -9.58 -15.92 1.09
N THR A 78 -9.01 -15.19 0.13
CA THR A 78 -8.13 -14.05 0.47
C THR A 78 -8.93 -12.91 1.12
N THR A 79 -8.22 -11.97 1.76
CA THR A 79 -8.85 -10.79 2.38
C THR A 79 -9.26 -9.73 1.36
N GLY A 80 -8.93 -9.91 0.07
CA GLY A 80 -9.17 -8.92 -0.98
C GLY A 80 -8.35 -7.62 -0.81
N LYS A 81 -7.34 -7.63 0.04
CA LYS A 81 -6.52 -6.46 0.39
C LYS A 81 -5.25 -6.34 -0.47
N GLY A 82 -5.07 -7.15 -1.50
CA GLY A 82 -3.95 -6.99 -2.43
C GLY A 82 -2.61 -7.52 -1.92
N ILE A 83 -2.60 -8.29 -0.83
CA ILE A 83 -1.36 -8.79 -0.19
C ILE A 83 -0.59 -9.71 -1.15
N GLY A 84 -1.29 -10.66 -1.77
CA GLY A 84 -0.69 -11.60 -2.72
C GLY A 84 -0.08 -10.88 -3.94
N PRO A 85 -0.87 -10.06 -4.68
CA PRO A 85 -0.35 -9.28 -5.80
C PRO A 85 0.83 -8.37 -5.43
N SER A 86 0.76 -7.64 -4.31
CA SER A 86 1.86 -6.76 -3.87
C SER A 86 3.17 -7.53 -3.63
N TYR A 87 3.09 -8.72 -3.01
CA TYR A 87 4.27 -9.57 -2.85
C TYR A 87 4.73 -10.20 -4.17
N ALA A 88 3.82 -10.50 -5.10
CA ALA A 88 4.21 -10.98 -6.43
C ALA A 88 5.05 -9.94 -7.16
N ASP A 89 4.65 -8.66 -7.13
CA ASP A 89 5.40 -7.58 -7.76
C ASP A 89 6.76 -7.34 -7.11
N LYS A 90 6.84 -7.50 -5.78
CA LYS A 90 8.12 -7.50 -5.04
C LYS A 90 9.06 -8.60 -5.54
N ILE A 91 8.56 -9.82 -5.71
CA ILE A 91 9.36 -10.97 -6.17
C ILE A 91 9.76 -10.81 -7.64
N ASN A 92 8.85 -10.30 -8.47
CA ASN A 92 9.09 -10.04 -9.89
C ASN A 92 9.96 -8.80 -10.15
N ARG A 93 10.26 -8.01 -9.10
CA ARG A 93 11.03 -6.76 -9.17
C ARG A 93 10.35 -5.68 -10.01
N THR A 94 9.02 -5.72 -10.07
CA THR A 94 8.15 -4.74 -10.74
C THR A 94 7.43 -3.83 -9.74
N GLY A 95 7.43 -4.20 -8.45
CA GLY A 95 6.72 -3.44 -7.42
C GLY A 95 7.42 -2.16 -7.01
N HIS A 96 6.63 -1.15 -6.69
CA HIS A 96 7.10 0.13 -6.16
C HIS A 96 7.29 0.10 -4.64
N ARG A 97 8.24 0.90 -4.16
CA ARG A 97 8.62 0.99 -2.75
C ARG A 97 8.12 2.29 -2.11
N VAL A 98 7.98 2.28 -0.79
CA VAL A 98 7.51 3.43 0.00
C VAL A 98 8.38 4.66 -0.22
N GLY A 99 9.70 4.50 -0.37
CA GLY A 99 10.61 5.61 -0.63
C GLY A 99 10.31 6.37 -1.93
N GLU A 100 9.66 5.73 -2.91
CA GLU A 100 9.26 6.40 -4.15
C GLU A 100 8.13 7.42 -3.94
N LEU A 101 7.40 7.35 -2.81
CA LEU A 101 6.46 8.39 -2.43
C LEU A 101 7.13 9.75 -2.24
N LEU A 102 8.45 9.80 -2.01
CA LEU A 102 9.20 11.07 -1.91
C LEU A 102 9.27 11.83 -3.24
N GLU A 103 9.03 11.15 -4.37
CA GLU A 103 8.97 11.73 -5.73
C GLU A 103 7.63 11.34 -6.40
N PRO A 104 6.47 11.86 -5.95
CA PRO A 104 5.16 11.36 -6.35
C PRO A 104 4.86 11.51 -7.84
N GLN A 105 5.40 12.53 -8.51
CA GLN A 105 5.27 12.70 -9.96
C GLN A 105 5.95 11.55 -10.71
N ARG A 106 7.20 11.24 -10.34
CA ARG A 106 7.98 10.17 -10.96
C ARG A 106 7.34 8.80 -10.72
N LEU A 107 6.86 8.58 -9.49
CA LEU A 107 6.11 7.36 -9.17
C LEU A 107 4.82 7.24 -9.99
N CYS A 108 4.08 8.33 -10.16
CA CYS A 108 2.87 8.35 -10.99
C CYS A 108 3.19 7.99 -12.44
N GLU A 109 4.21 8.60 -13.04
CA GLU A 109 4.64 8.30 -14.41
C GLU A 109 5.03 6.83 -14.58
N ALA A 110 5.77 6.27 -13.62
CA ALA A 110 6.17 4.87 -13.63
C ALA A 110 4.96 3.92 -13.53
N LEU A 111 4.04 4.18 -12.59
CA LEU A 111 2.81 3.40 -12.45
C LEU A 111 1.92 3.46 -13.69
N MET A 112 1.75 4.63 -14.29
CA MET A 112 0.97 4.77 -15.53
C MET A 112 1.60 3.97 -16.68
N LYS A 113 2.93 3.96 -16.78
CA LYS A 113 3.64 3.13 -17.75
C LYS A 113 3.43 1.64 -17.49
N ASP A 114 3.45 1.22 -16.23
CA ASP A 114 3.21 -0.18 -15.85
C ASP A 114 1.76 -0.60 -16.14
N PHE A 115 0.79 0.28 -15.89
CA PHE A 115 -0.61 0.05 -16.25
C PHE A 115 -0.80 -0.09 -17.75
N GLU A 116 -0.18 0.77 -18.56
CA GLU A 116 -0.25 0.67 -20.02
C GLU A 116 0.42 -0.61 -20.53
N ALA A 117 1.60 -0.96 -20.00
CA ALA A 117 2.31 -2.18 -20.38
C ALA A 117 1.51 -3.46 -20.05
N ASN A 118 0.67 -3.42 -19.02
CA ASN A 118 -0.16 -4.53 -18.57
C ASN A 118 -1.65 -4.34 -18.91
N LYS A 119 -2.00 -3.43 -19.82
CA LYS A 119 -3.39 -3.04 -20.10
C LYS A 119 -4.30 -4.21 -20.43
N THR A 120 -3.84 -5.13 -21.27
CA THR A 120 -4.60 -6.35 -21.65
C THR A 120 -4.92 -7.24 -20.46
N PHE A 121 -4.04 -7.29 -19.47
CA PHE A 121 -4.26 -8.03 -18.23
C PHE A 121 -5.33 -7.35 -17.35
N PHE A 122 -5.28 -6.03 -17.22
CA PHE A 122 -6.30 -5.26 -16.50
C PHE A 122 -7.68 -5.38 -17.16
N GLU A 123 -7.75 -5.28 -18.49
CA GLU A 123 -8.98 -5.47 -19.28
C GLU A 123 -9.56 -6.88 -19.09
N MET A 124 -8.72 -7.92 -19.15
CA MET A 124 -9.16 -9.30 -18.91
C MET A 124 -9.75 -9.51 -17.51
N LEU A 125 -9.25 -8.76 -16.52
CA LEU A 125 -9.74 -8.81 -15.14
C LEU A 125 -10.91 -7.85 -14.86
N GLU A 126 -11.38 -7.11 -15.87
CA GLU A 126 -12.42 -6.07 -15.73
C GLU A 126 -12.03 -4.98 -14.70
N ILE A 127 -10.74 -4.63 -14.64
CA ILE A 127 -10.21 -3.63 -13.71
C ILE A 127 -10.03 -2.30 -14.42
N GLU A 128 -10.69 -1.26 -13.92
CA GLU A 128 -10.45 0.11 -14.37
C GLU A 128 -9.14 0.66 -13.82
N ILE A 129 -8.33 1.17 -14.74
CA ILE A 129 -7.09 1.89 -14.45
C ILE A 129 -7.47 3.35 -14.11
N PRO A 130 -6.96 3.93 -13.01
CA PRO A 130 -7.25 5.32 -12.65
C PRO A 130 -6.66 6.30 -13.66
N SER A 131 -7.19 7.52 -13.72
CA SER A 131 -6.54 8.59 -14.48
C SER A 131 -5.22 8.99 -13.83
N ALA A 132 -4.32 9.59 -14.61
CA ALA A 132 -3.06 10.11 -14.09
C ALA A 132 -3.31 11.22 -13.04
N GLU A 133 -4.35 12.05 -13.22
CA GLU A 133 -4.67 13.08 -12.23
C GLU A 133 -5.15 12.49 -10.90
N GLU A 134 -6.03 11.48 -10.96
CA GLU A 134 -6.55 10.79 -9.76
C GLU A 134 -5.42 10.10 -9.00
N LEU A 135 -4.59 9.33 -9.71
CA LEU A 135 -3.46 8.63 -9.11
C LEU A 135 -2.47 9.61 -8.48
N LEU A 136 -2.12 10.69 -9.19
CA LEU A 136 -1.19 11.68 -8.68
C LEU A 136 -1.74 12.40 -7.44
N ALA A 137 -3.04 12.67 -7.40
CA ALA A 137 -3.68 13.28 -6.23
C ALA A 137 -3.55 12.39 -4.99
N ASP A 138 -3.81 11.09 -5.13
CA ASP A 138 -3.63 10.11 -4.05
C ASP A 138 -2.16 10.02 -3.60
N LEU A 139 -1.23 9.90 -4.55
CA LEU A 139 0.21 9.81 -4.24
C LEU A 139 0.74 11.07 -3.53
N LYS A 140 0.28 12.26 -3.93
CA LYS A 140 0.64 13.52 -3.24
C LYS A 140 0.09 13.56 -1.83
N ARG A 141 -1.16 13.14 -1.61
CA ARG A 141 -1.74 13.04 -0.26
C ARG A 141 -0.94 12.06 0.61
N PHE A 142 -0.56 10.91 0.06
CA PHE A 142 0.26 9.93 0.77
C PHE A 142 1.64 10.49 1.10
N ASN A 143 2.29 11.17 0.15
CA ASN A 143 3.56 11.85 0.36
C ASN A 143 3.48 12.84 1.52
N GLU A 144 2.50 13.74 1.51
CA GLU A 144 2.35 14.80 2.51
C GLU A 144 2.26 14.22 3.94
N ILE A 145 1.50 13.14 4.11
CA ILE A 145 1.25 12.54 5.42
C ILE A 145 2.39 11.61 5.86
N LEU A 146 2.94 10.81 4.95
CA LEU A 146 3.86 9.72 5.31
C LEU A 146 5.34 10.14 5.31
N THR A 147 5.72 11.17 4.55
CA THR A 147 7.12 11.64 4.45
C THR A 147 7.82 11.81 5.81
N PRO A 148 7.20 12.38 6.86
CA PRO A 148 7.85 12.55 8.16
C PRO A 148 8.27 11.25 8.86
N TYR A 149 7.77 10.10 8.41
CA TYR A 149 7.98 8.80 9.03
C TYR A 149 8.83 7.86 8.17
N ILE A 150 9.12 8.22 6.91
CA ILE A 150 9.93 7.40 6.01
C ILE A 150 11.41 7.55 6.38
N THR A 151 12.09 6.42 6.60
CA THR A 151 13.52 6.35 6.97
C THR A 151 14.24 5.19 6.30
#